data_AF-A0A3B0VJH0-F1
#
_entry.id   AF-A0A3B0VJH0-F1
#
_cell.length_a   1.000
_cell.length_b   1.000
_cell.length_c   1.000
_cell.angle_alpha   90.00
_cell.angle_beta   90.00
_cell.angle_gamma   90.00
#
_symmetry.space_group_name_H-M   'P 1'
#
loop_
_entity.id
_entity.type
_entity.pdbx_description
1 polymer ?
#
loop_
_entity_poly.entity_id
_entity_poly.type
_entity_poly.pdbx_seq_one_letter_code
_entity_poly.pdbx_strand_id
1 'polypeptide(L)'
;MTQLGAPFTKQEIEDAFAVEITAVHTFFAHIDDEPFFTAPEGVWSPAENLLHLIQSVSPVIMALNLPKTALRLRFGKAKQASRPLAQVRDSYVNVALAGGGQAGGSFLPKVEAHTLAEKVRILAKWQKKGANLQAAVDKWSEKALDSYVLPHPLL
;
A
#
# COMPACT_ATOMS: atom_id res chain seq x y z
N MET A 1 7.26 -5.31 15.09
CA MET A 1 6.92 -5.69 13.71
C MET A 1 6.16 -6.99 13.76
N THR A 2 4.89 -6.98 13.37
CA THR A 2 4.09 -8.20 13.22
C THR A 2 4.77 -9.11 12.19
N GLN A 3 4.90 -10.40 12.50
CA GLN A 3 5.30 -11.39 11.52
C GLN A 3 4.12 -11.60 10.58
N LEU A 4 4.11 -10.88 9.45
CA LEU A 4 3.06 -10.93 8.42
C LEU A 4 2.82 -12.34 7.87
N GLY A 5 3.71 -13.30 8.14
CA GLY A 5 3.67 -14.64 7.56
C GLY A 5 3.93 -14.59 6.06
N ALA A 6 3.20 -15.40 5.30
CA ALA A 6 3.26 -15.45 3.84
C ALA A 6 1.86 -15.58 3.23
N PRO A 7 0.97 -14.58 3.45
CA PRO A 7 -0.38 -14.62 2.92
C PRO A 7 -0.36 -14.77 1.40
N PHE A 8 -1.18 -15.69 0.90
CA PHE A 8 -1.22 -16.02 -0.53
C PHE A 8 -2.65 -16.07 -1.05
N THR A 9 -3.57 -16.65 -0.29
CA THR A 9 -4.99 -16.65 -0.65
C THR A 9 -5.65 -15.32 -0.35
N LYS A 10 -6.80 -15.02 -0.97
CA LYS A 10 -7.61 -13.84 -0.66
C LYS A 10 -7.87 -13.72 0.84
N GLN A 11 -8.28 -14.81 1.49
CA GLN A 11 -8.62 -14.78 2.92
C GLN A 11 -7.40 -14.41 3.77
N GLU A 12 -6.25 -15.05 3.52
CA GLU A 12 -5.02 -14.73 4.25
C GLU A 12 -4.57 -13.28 4.01
N ILE A 13 -4.77 -12.76 2.80
CA ILE A 13 -4.45 -11.37 2.46
C ILE A 13 -5.40 -10.40 3.17
N GLU A 14 -6.70 -10.69 3.24
CA GLU A 14 -7.69 -9.87 3.95
C GLU A 14 -7.43 -9.84 5.46
N ASP A 15 -7.09 -11.00 6.04
CA ASP A 15 -6.72 -11.14 7.44
C ASP A 15 -5.43 -10.35 7.74
N ALA A 16 -4.42 -10.47 6.86
CA ALA A 16 -3.19 -9.71 6.94
C ALA A 16 -3.45 -8.20 6.86
N PHE A 17 -4.33 -7.74 5.97
CA PHE A 17 -4.70 -6.32 5.91
C PHE A 17 -5.36 -5.84 7.20
N ALA A 18 -6.28 -6.60 7.79
CA ALA A 18 -6.95 -6.21 9.03
C ALA A 18 -5.95 -5.98 10.18
N VAL A 19 -4.96 -6.87 10.29
CA VAL A 19 -3.88 -6.78 11.29
C VAL A 19 -2.94 -5.61 10.99
N GLU A 20 -2.42 -5.53 9.76
CA GLU A 20 -1.37 -4.57 9.42
C GLU A 20 -1.87 -3.12 9.33
N ILE A 21 -3.10 -2.89 8.84
CA ILE A 21 -3.68 -1.54 8.82
C ILE A 21 -3.73 -0.97 10.24
N THR A 22 -4.15 -1.81 11.19
CA THR A 22 -4.24 -1.45 12.62
C THR A 22 -2.85 -1.28 13.24
N ALA A 23 -1.92 -2.19 12.95
CA ALA A 23 -0.55 -2.13 13.46
C ALA A 23 0.18 -0.87 12.98
N VAL A 24 0.09 -0.54 11.69
CA VAL A 24 0.64 0.68 11.09
C VAL A 24 0.02 1.92 11.73
N HIS A 25 -1.32 2.00 11.82
CA HIS A 25 -1.98 3.13 12.47
C HIS A 25 -1.49 3.31 13.92
N THR A 26 -1.41 2.22 14.67
CA THR A 26 -0.97 2.22 16.06
C THR A 26 0.46 2.72 16.17
N PHE A 27 1.38 2.19 15.37
CA PHE A 27 2.78 2.62 15.36
C PHE A 27 2.91 4.14 15.14
N PHE A 28 2.27 4.67 14.10
CA PHE A 28 2.35 6.10 13.76
C PHE A 28 1.62 7.00 14.78
N ALA A 29 0.53 6.53 15.37
CA ALA A 29 -0.22 7.28 16.38
C ALA A 29 0.58 7.47 17.69
N HIS A 30 1.50 6.55 18.02
CA HIS A 30 2.34 6.62 19.21
C HIS A 30 3.59 7.51 19.06
N ILE A 31 3.88 8.02 17.86
CA ILE A 31 4.99 8.96 17.66
C ILE A 31 4.53 10.33 18.12
N ASP A 32 5.29 11.01 18.97
CA ASP A 32 4.97 12.38 19.42
C ASP A 32 4.89 13.37 18.26
N ASP A 33 4.20 14.50 18.47
CA ASP A 33 3.85 15.43 17.39
C ASP A 33 5.08 16.02 16.68
N GLU A 34 6.14 16.42 17.40
CA GLU A 34 7.35 16.98 16.79
C GLU A 34 8.12 15.90 16.01
N PRO A 35 8.47 14.72 16.58
CA PRO A 35 9.15 13.67 15.84
C PRO A 35 8.36 13.12 14.65
N PHE A 36 7.03 13.26 14.65
CA PHE A 36 6.18 12.80 13.55
C PHE A 36 6.44 13.57 12.24
N PHE A 37 6.87 14.84 12.32
CA PHE A 37 7.14 15.70 11.17
C PHE A 37 8.63 15.95 10.91
N THR A 38 9.51 15.47 11.78
CA THR A 38 10.96 15.71 11.69
C THR A 38 11.68 14.50 11.08
N ALA A 39 12.70 14.76 10.27
CA ALA A 39 13.57 13.76 9.68
C ALA A 39 15.00 14.28 9.47
N PRO A 40 16.01 13.41 9.47
CA PRO A 40 17.33 13.74 8.93
C PRO A 40 17.25 14.12 7.45
N GLU A 41 18.23 14.89 6.99
CA GLU A 41 18.35 15.23 5.57
C GLU A 41 18.43 13.95 4.71
N GLY A 42 17.68 13.94 3.60
CA GLY A 42 17.65 12.82 2.67
C GLY A 42 16.80 11.62 3.11
N VAL A 43 16.08 11.71 4.24
CA VAL A 43 15.17 10.66 4.73
C VAL A 43 13.78 11.25 4.93
N TRP A 44 12.74 10.47 4.63
CA TRP A 44 11.36 10.86 4.90
C TRP A 44 11.04 10.83 6.39
N SER A 45 10.32 11.85 6.85
CA SER A 45 9.68 11.89 8.16
C SER A 45 8.64 10.78 8.32
N PRO A 46 8.21 10.46 9.56
CA PRO A 46 7.10 9.54 9.77
C PRO A 46 5.82 9.96 9.01
N ALA A 47 5.49 11.25 9.01
CA ALA A 47 4.37 11.79 8.25
C ALA A 47 4.50 11.49 6.74
N GLU A 48 5.68 11.71 6.17
CA GLU A 48 5.96 11.47 4.76
C GLU A 48 5.91 9.98 4.40
N ASN A 49 6.45 9.10 5.24
CA ASN A 49 6.33 7.65 5.05
C ASN A 49 4.86 7.20 5.01
N LEU A 50 4.05 7.67 5.97
CA LEU A 50 2.63 7.32 6.01
C LEU A 50 1.85 7.89 4.83
N LEU A 51 2.18 9.11 4.39
CA LEU A 51 1.62 9.72 3.19
C LEU A 51 1.98 8.93 1.92
N HIS A 52 3.21 8.46 1.80
CA HIS A 52 3.63 7.61 0.70
C HIS A 52 2.82 6.31 0.66
N LEU A 53 2.62 5.64 1.81
CA LEU A 53 1.75 4.45 1.87
C LEU A 53 0.32 4.76 1.43
N ILE A 54 -0.26 5.88 1.87
CA ILE A 54 -1.58 6.36 1.45
C ILE A 54 -1.66 6.57 -0.07
N GLN A 55 -0.61 7.15 -0.66
CA GLN A 55 -0.52 7.39 -2.11
C GLN A 55 -0.41 6.07 -2.88
N SER A 56 0.48 5.16 -2.45
CA SER A 56 0.74 3.88 -3.10
C SER A 56 -0.45 2.93 -3.11
N VAL A 57 -1.28 2.94 -2.04
CA VAL A 57 -2.50 2.11 -1.97
C VAL A 57 -3.64 2.67 -2.83
N SER A 58 -3.64 3.97 -3.13
CA SER A 58 -4.77 4.64 -3.79
C SER A 58 -5.07 4.10 -5.21
N PRO A 59 -4.08 3.92 -6.11
CA PRO A 59 -4.31 3.29 -7.41
C PRO A 59 -4.85 1.86 -7.33
N VAL A 60 -4.43 1.07 -6.33
CA VAL A 60 -4.92 -0.30 -6.12
C VAL A 60 -6.42 -0.28 -5.79
N ILE A 61 -6.83 0.56 -4.84
CA ILE A 61 -8.25 0.76 -4.49
C ILE A 61 -9.04 1.21 -5.72
N MET A 62 -8.52 2.19 -6.47
CA MET A 62 -9.19 2.68 -7.67
C MET A 62 -9.40 1.55 -8.67
N ALA A 63 -8.34 0.80 -8.98
CA ALA A 63 -8.40 -0.30 -9.93
C ALA A 63 -9.38 -1.38 -9.51
N LEU A 64 -9.36 -1.82 -8.25
CA LEU A 64 -10.27 -2.84 -7.72
C LEU A 64 -11.76 -2.42 -7.76
N ASN A 65 -12.05 -1.12 -7.86
CA ASN A 65 -13.40 -0.60 -8.03
C ASN A 65 -13.81 -0.34 -9.49
N LEU A 66 -12.90 -0.49 -10.45
CA LEU A 66 -13.24 -0.42 -11.88
C LEU A 66 -14.00 -1.67 -12.33
N PRO A 67 -14.85 -1.57 -13.37
CA PRO A 67 -15.44 -2.75 -13.99
C PRO A 67 -14.35 -3.73 -14.44
N LYS A 68 -14.50 -5.00 -14.07
CA LYS A 68 -13.54 -6.07 -14.42
C LYS A 68 -13.24 -6.11 -15.92
N THR A 69 -14.26 -5.92 -16.77
CA THR A 69 -14.10 -5.84 -18.24
C THR A 69 -13.15 -4.73 -18.68
N ALA A 70 -13.18 -3.56 -18.03
CA ALA A 70 -12.29 -2.44 -18.35
C ALA A 70 -10.84 -2.78 -17.99
N LEU A 71 -10.61 -3.38 -16.81
CA LEU A 71 -9.27 -3.85 -16.41
C LEU A 71 -8.71 -4.89 -17.38
N ARG A 72 -9.53 -5.88 -17.75
CA ARG A 72 -9.12 -6.92 -18.70
C ARG A 72 -8.81 -6.35 -20.09
N LEU A 73 -9.60 -5.38 -20.57
CA LEU A 73 -9.35 -4.76 -21.86
C LEU A 73 -8.06 -3.92 -21.84
N ARG A 74 -7.79 -3.23 -20.74
CA ARG A 74 -6.64 -2.32 -20.63
C ARG A 74 -5.32 -3.01 -20.30
N PHE A 75 -5.34 -4.07 -19.49
CA PHE A 75 -4.15 -4.73 -18.96
C PHE A 75 -4.06 -6.22 -19.29
N GLY A 76 -5.14 -6.82 -19.79
CA GLY A 76 -5.17 -8.24 -20.17
C GLY A 76 -5.47 -9.17 -18.99
N LYS A 77 -5.01 -10.41 -19.12
CA LYS A 77 -5.12 -11.46 -18.11
C LYS A 77 -3.74 -11.91 -17.65
N ALA A 78 -3.69 -12.49 -16.45
CA ALA A 78 -2.50 -13.18 -15.98
C ALA A 78 -2.08 -14.29 -16.97
N LYS A 79 -0.79 -14.33 -17.30
CA LYS A 79 -0.18 -15.36 -18.17
C LYS A 79 0.47 -16.48 -17.38
N GLN A 80 0.65 -16.29 -16.08
CA GLN A 80 1.35 -17.18 -15.16
C GLN A 80 0.57 -17.20 -13.84
N ALA A 81 0.83 -18.20 -13.01
CA ALA A 81 0.28 -18.25 -11.65
C ALA A 81 0.78 -17.07 -10.79
N SER A 82 -0.01 -16.70 -9.79
CA SER A 82 0.36 -15.69 -8.80
C SER A 82 1.66 -16.07 -8.08
N ARG A 83 2.52 -15.07 -7.86
CA ARG A 83 3.81 -15.26 -7.19
C ARG A 83 3.61 -15.29 -5.67
N PRO A 84 4.29 -16.19 -4.93
CA PRO A 84 4.32 -16.13 -3.48
C PRO A 84 4.88 -14.78 -2.99
N LEU A 85 4.43 -14.32 -1.81
CA LEU A 85 4.85 -13.04 -1.23
C LEU A 85 6.38 -12.90 -1.16
N ALA A 86 7.10 -13.98 -0.85
CA ALA A 86 8.56 -13.98 -0.80
C ALA A 86 9.20 -13.59 -2.14
N GLN A 87 8.67 -14.08 -3.26
CA GLN A 87 9.17 -13.74 -4.61
C GLN A 87 8.80 -12.30 -5.00
N VAL A 88 7.61 -11.84 -4.62
CA VAL A 88 7.20 -10.44 -4.84
C VAL A 88 8.12 -9.49 -4.07
N ARG A 89 8.38 -9.79 -2.79
CA ARG A 89 9.29 -9.03 -1.94
C ARG A 89 10.71 -9.04 -2.48
N ASP A 90 11.20 -10.18 -2.95
CA ASP A 90 12.52 -10.30 -3.55
C ASP A 90 12.64 -9.44 -4.82
N SER A 91 11.66 -9.52 -5.72
CA SER A 91 11.58 -8.68 -6.93
C SER A 91 11.56 -7.18 -6.58
N TYR A 92 10.91 -6.81 -5.48
CA TYR A 92 10.84 -5.41 -5.05
C TYR A 92 12.15 -4.94 -4.42
N VAL A 93 12.62 -5.63 -3.37
CA VAL A 93 13.76 -5.19 -2.56
C VAL A 93 15.08 -5.43 -3.29
N ASN A 94 15.31 -6.65 -3.76
CA ASN A 94 16.62 -7.08 -4.24
C ASN A 94 16.84 -6.83 -5.73
N VAL A 95 15.78 -6.54 -6.48
CA VAL A 95 15.88 -6.18 -7.90
C VAL A 95 15.53 -4.72 -8.12
N ALA A 96 14.30 -4.31 -7.84
CA ALA A 96 13.85 -2.97 -8.22
C ALA A 96 14.49 -1.85 -7.39
N LEU A 97 14.49 -1.96 -6.05
CA LEU A 97 15.11 -0.96 -5.17
C LEU A 97 16.64 -1.00 -5.26
N ALA A 98 17.25 -2.19 -5.24
CA ALA A 98 18.69 -2.34 -5.41
C ALA A 98 19.19 -1.80 -6.77
N GLY A 99 18.35 -1.83 -7.79
CA GLY A 99 18.59 -1.22 -9.10
C GLY A 99 18.41 0.30 -9.14
N GLY A 100 18.19 0.98 -8.01
CA GLY A 100 17.99 2.42 -7.93
C GLY A 100 16.53 2.88 -8.07
N GLY A 101 15.58 1.95 -7.98
CA GLY A 101 14.15 2.25 -7.96
C GLY A 101 13.80 3.18 -6.79
N GLN A 102 13.11 4.29 -7.09
CA GLN A 102 12.69 5.27 -6.09
C GLN A 102 11.30 5.82 -6.42
N ALA A 103 10.62 6.35 -5.41
CA ALA A 103 9.32 6.98 -5.62
C ALA A 103 9.45 8.23 -6.50
N GLY A 104 8.45 8.48 -7.33
CA GLY A 104 8.40 9.65 -8.22
C GLY A 104 6.97 10.13 -8.45
N GLY A 105 6.84 11.36 -8.95
CA GLY A 105 5.56 11.94 -9.33
C GLY A 105 4.55 11.95 -8.17
N SER A 106 3.35 11.42 -8.40
CA SER A 106 2.25 11.40 -7.42
C SER A 106 2.49 10.53 -6.18
N PHE A 107 3.60 9.77 -6.15
CA PHE A 107 4.01 8.96 -5.01
C PHE A 107 5.01 9.69 -4.10
N LEU A 108 5.40 10.93 -4.43
CA LEU A 108 6.17 11.76 -3.53
C LEU A 108 5.24 12.33 -2.45
N PRO A 109 5.54 12.12 -1.16
CA PRO A 109 4.72 12.65 -0.09
C PRO A 109 4.85 14.17 0.00
N LYS A 110 3.77 14.82 0.45
CA LYS A 110 3.76 16.25 0.75
C LYS A 110 2.96 16.49 2.03
N VAL A 111 3.64 16.98 3.06
CA VAL A 111 3.00 17.43 4.30
C VAL A 111 2.50 18.85 4.09
N GLU A 112 1.24 19.12 4.46
CA GLU A 112 0.66 20.46 4.23
C GLU A 112 0.91 21.40 5.42
N ALA A 113 1.00 20.89 6.64
CA ALA A 113 1.26 21.67 7.84
C ALA A 113 1.84 20.81 8.97
N HIS A 114 2.74 21.36 9.80
CA HIS A 114 3.34 20.63 10.92
C HIS A 114 2.52 20.91 12.18
N THR A 115 1.34 20.29 12.29
CA THR A 115 0.40 20.52 13.40
C THR A 115 -0.25 19.22 13.86
N LEU A 116 -0.73 19.19 15.10
CA LEU A 116 -1.53 18.06 15.62
C LEU A 116 -2.74 17.76 14.72
N ALA A 117 -3.42 18.80 14.22
CA ALA A 117 -4.56 18.63 13.32
C ALA A 117 -4.17 17.91 12.01
N GLU A 118 -3.00 18.23 11.44
CA GLU A 118 -2.49 17.52 10.26
C GLU A 118 -2.18 16.06 10.58
N LYS A 119 -1.52 15.78 11.71
CA LYS A 119 -1.21 14.40 12.12
C LYS A 119 -2.49 13.56 12.25
N VAL A 120 -3.49 14.09 12.96
CA VAL A 120 -4.82 13.46 13.07
C VAL A 120 -5.44 13.22 11.69
N ARG A 121 -5.36 14.20 10.79
CA ARG A 121 -5.87 14.06 9.41
C ARG A 121 -5.16 12.95 8.63
N ILE A 122 -3.83 12.85 8.72
CA ILE A 122 -3.04 11.82 8.04
C ILE A 122 -3.40 10.43 8.58
N LEU A 123 -3.46 10.26 9.91
CA LEU A 123 -3.86 9.01 10.56
C LEU A 123 -5.27 8.56 10.16
N ALA A 124 -6.24 9.47 10.20
CA ALA A 124 -7.61 9.20 9.76
C ALA A 124 -7.67 8.83 8.26
N LYS A 125 -6.85 9.49 7.43
CA LYS A 125 -6.74 9.17 6.00
C LYS A 125 -6.18 7.77 5.77
N TRP A 126 -5.19 7.34 6.56
CA TRP A 126 -4.66 5.96 6.51
C TRP A 126 -5.74 4.93 6.86
N GLN A 127 -6.43 5.10 7.99
CA GLN A 127 -7.52 4.19 8.38
C GLN A 127 -8.61 4.09 7.31
N LYS A 128 -9.02 5.24 6.75
CA LYS A 128 -10.00 5.28 5.66
C LYS A 128 -9.50 4.55 4.41
N LYS A 129 -8.22 4.68 4.05
CA LYS A 129 -7.63 3.93 2.93
C LYS A 129 -7.61 2.43 3.21
N GLY A 130 -7.29 2.02 4.42
CA GLY A 130 -7.35 0.62 4.86
C GLY A 130 -8.76 0.03 4.69
N ALA A 131 -9.78 0.70 5.24
CA ALA A 131 -11.17 0.25 5.11
C ALA A 131 -11.64 0.18 3.65
N ASN A 132 -11.25 1.18 2.83
CA ASN A 132 -11.56 1.19 1.40
C ASN A 132 -10.87 0.06 0.64
N LEU A 133 -9.64 -0.31 1.02
CA LEU A 133 -8.91 -1.43 0.42
C LEU A 133 -9.61 -2.75 0.73
N GLN A 134 -9.92 -3.01 2.01
CA GLN A 134 -10.65 -4.21 2.42
C GLN A 134 -11.99 -4.33 1.69
N ALA A 135 -12.79 -3.26 1.69
CA ALA A 135 -14.07 -3.24 0.97
C ALA A 135 -13.92 -3.39 -0.55
N ALA A 136 -12.79 -2.98 -1.13
CA ALA A 136 -12.54 -3.15 -2.56
C ALA A 136 -12.15 -4.59 -2.89
N VAL A 137 -11.30 -5.23 -2.09
CA VAL A 137 -10.87 -6.63 -2.26
C VAL A 137 -12.01 -7.60 -2.04
N ASP A 138 -12.91 -7.33 -1.09
CA ASP A 138 -14.03 -8.22 -0.77
C ASP A 138 -14.94 -8.50 -2.00
N LYS A 139 -15.09 -7.52 -2.89
CA LYS A 139 -15.86 -7.61 -4.15
C LYS A 139 -15.25 -8.58 -5.19
N TRP A 140 -14.07 -9.11 -4.91
CA TRP A 140 -13.35 -10.02 -5.79
C TRP A 140 -13.37 -11.44 -5.24
N SER A 141 -13.47 -12.41 -6.14
CA SER A 141 -13.24 -13.81 -5.80
C SER A 141 -11.75 -14.12 -5.92
N GLU A 142 -11.29 -15.17 -5.24
CA GLU A 142 -9.93 -15.73 -5.35
C GLU A 142 -9.47 -15.80 -6.81
N LYS A 143 -10.23 -16.53 -7.63
CA LYS A 143 -9.95 -16.71 -9.05
C LYS A 143 -9.85 -15.39 -9.82
N ALA A 144 -10.64 -14.39 -9.44
CA ALA A 144 -10.58 -13.08 -10.10
C ALA A 144 -9.33 -12.30 -9.68
N LEU A 145 -8.91 -12.35 -8.42
CA LEU A 145 -7.65 -11.73 -7.99
C LEU A 145 -6.45 -12.33 -8.72
N ASP A 146 -6.45 -13.64 -9.00
CA ASP A 146 -5.40 -14.31 -9.75
C ASP A 146 -5.44 -14.08 -11.27
N SER A 147 -6.63 -13.78 -11.83
CA SER A 147 -6.80 -13.73 -13.29
C SER A 147 -6.56 -12.35 -13.90
N TYR A 148 -6.68 -11.28 -13.12
CA TYR A 148 -6.59 -9.90 -13.59
C TYR A 148 -5.27 -9.29 -13.14
N VAL A 149 -4.64 -8.55 -14.03
CA VAL A 149 -3.33 -7.93 -13.78
C VAL A 149 -3.47 -6.43 -13.70
N LEU A 150 -2.72 -5.84 -12.77
CA LEU A 150 -2.53 -4.41 -12.65
C LEU A 150 -1.04 -4.11 -12.83
N PRO A 151 -0.66 -3.07 -13.61
CA PRO A 151 0.73 -2.65 -13.67
C PRO A 151 1.14 -2.11 -12.31
N HIS A 152 2.34 -2.46 -11.86
CA HIS A 152 2.93 -1.87 -10.68
C HIS A 152 3.92 -0.78 -11.12
N PRO A 153 3.96 0.40 -10.48
CA PRO A 153 4.88 1.47 -10.89
C PRO A 153 6.36 1.09 -10.82
N LEU A 154 6.70 0.08 -10.01
CA LEU A 154 8.06 -0.37 -9.75
C LEU A 154 8.30 -1.87 -9.99
N LEU A 155 7.28 -2.66 -10.36
CA LEU A 155 7.36 -4.11 -10.55
C LEU A 155 6.76 -4.58 -11.87
#